data_AF-A0A7S0SKE7-F1
#
_entry.id   AF-A0A7S0SKE7-F1
#
_cell.length_a   1.000
_cell.length_b   1.000
_cell.length_c   1.000
_cell.angle_alpha   90.00
_cell.angle_beta   90.00
_cell.angle_gamma   90.00
#
_symmetry.space_group_name_H-M   'P 1'
#
loop_
_entity.id
_entity.type
_entity.pdbx_description
1 polymer ?
#
loop_
_entity_poly.entity_id
_entity_poly.type
_entity_poly.pdbx_seq_one_letter_code
_entity_poly.pdbx_strand_id
1 'polypeptide(L)'
;AGDKSGTSDADARSRGARLFLALYPCWSHSVVSTVALCLLSRAYPHAALIARQLGEFESEVTVNVLVQIDQLVHLLESPVFAHLRLRLLEPARHPDLMR
;
A
#
# COMPACT_ATOMS: atom_id res chain seq x y z
N ALA A 1 38.17 -10.19 3.41
CA ALA A 1 37.40 -8.99 3.06
C ALA A 1 36.16 -9.44 2.30
N GLY A 2 34.99 -9.40 2.93
CA GLY A 2 33.76 -9.90 2.32
C GLY A 2 32.62 -9.79 3.31
N ASP A 3 31.52 -9.20 2.84
CA ASP A 3 30.22 -9.07 3.51
C ASP A 3 30.00 -7.83 4.42
N LYS A 4 30.02 -6.64 3.81
CA LYS A 4 29.38 -5.43 4.35
C LYS A 4 28.09 -5.03 3.60
N SER A 5 27.69 -5.78 2.57
CA SER A 5 26.53 -5.41 1.73
C SER A 5 25.20 -5.95 2.26
N GLY A 6 25.18 -7.13 2.91
CA GLY A 6 23.95 -7.74 3.41
C GLY A 6 23.33 -7.05 4.64
N THR A 7 24.14 -6.37 5.46
CA THR A 7 23.70 -5.68 6.68
C THR A 7 22.94 -4.38 6.40
N SER A 8 23.37 -3.61 5.39
CA SER A 8 22.75 -2.31 5.05
C SER A 8 21.30 -2.45 4.54
N ASP A 9 21.02 -3.47 3.74
CA ASP A 9 19.67 -3.72 3.18
C ASP A 9 18.69 -4.26 4.22
N ALA A 10 19.17 -5.10 5.15
CA ALA A 10 18.37 -5.57 6.28
C ALA A 10 17.98 -4.42 7.22
N ASP A 11 18.91 -3.49 7.45
CA ASP A 11 18.64 -2.28 8.24
C ASP A 11 17.66 -1.33 7.54
N ALA A 12 17.77 -1.17 6.22
CA ALA A 12 16.83 -0.37 5.42
C ALA A 12 15.40 -0.94 5.47
N ARG A 13 15.25 -2.26 5.33
CA ARG A 13 13.95 -2.93 5.49
C ARG A 13 13.38 -2.75 6.89
N SER A 14 14.22 -2.89 7.92
CA SER A 14 13.82 -2.71 9.32
C SER A 14 13.39 -1.27 9.62
N ARG A 15 14.08 -0.27 9.05
CA ARG A 15 13.65 1.15 9.14
C ARG A 15 12.29 1.38 8.48
N GLY A 16 12.08 0.81 7.29
CA GLY A 16 10.79 0.91 6.60
C GLY A 16 9.64 0.30 7.40
N ALA A 17 9.85 -0.88 8.01
CA ALA A 17 8.86 -1.52 8.87
C ALA A 17 8.54 -0.68 10.11
N ARG A 18 9.55 -0.12 10.79
CA ARG A 18 9.33 0.77 11.94
C ARG A 18 8.58 2.05 11.56
N LEU A 19 8.90 2.64 10.41
CA LEU A 19 8.21 3.82 9.92
C LEU A 19 6.74 3.51 9.61
N PHE A 20 6.46 2.38 8.96
CA PHE A 20 5.09 1.93 8.73
C PHE A 20 4.33 1.78 10.05
N LEU A 21 4.90 1.08 11.03
CA LEU A 21 4.25 0.89 12.34
C LEU A 21 4.02 2.20 13.09
N ALA A 22 4.92 3.17 12.96
CA ALA A 22 4.75 4.48 13.58
C ALA A 22 3.64 5.31 12.92
N LEU A 23 3.48 5.21 11.59
CA LEU A 23 2.46 5.95 10.85
C LEU A 23 1.09 5.28 10.88
N TYR A 24 1.05 3.95 10.93
CA TYR A 24 -0.18 3.16 10.79
C TYR A 24 -1.33 3.61 11.70
N PRO A 25 -1.13 3.88 13.02
CA PRO A 25 -2.23 4.31 13.90
C PRO A 25 -2.90 5.61 13.43
N CYS A 26 -2.11 6.61 13.04
CA CYS A 26 -2.63 7.90 12.60
C CYS A 26 -3.31 7.82 11.22
N TRP A 27 -2.87 6.90 10.36
CA TRP A 27 -3.42 6.70 9.03
C TRP A 27 -4.66 5.79 9.04
N SER A 28 -4.83 5.00 10.12
CA SER A 28 -5.97 4.09 10.32
C SER A 28 -7.32 4.78 10.52
N HIS A 29 -7.32 6.10 10.76
CA HIS A 29 -8.54 6.91 10.85
C HIS A 29 -9.25 7.13 9.51
N SER A 30 -8.60 6.81 8.38
CA SER A 30 -9.23 6.82 7.06
C SER A 30 -8.86 5.54 6.32
N VAL A 31 -9.86 4.81 5.84
CA VAL A 31 -9.66 3.58 5.08
C VAL A 31 -8.82 3.85 3.83
N VAL A 32 -9.10 4.93 3.11
CA VAL A 32 -8.35 5.33 1.90
C VAL A 32 -6.89 5.67 2.24
N SER A 33 -6.65 6.39 3.35
CA SER A 33 -5.30 6.69 3.81
C SER A 33 -4.54 5.41 4.18
N THR A 34 -5.21 4.48 4.86
CA THR A 34 -4.62 3.19 5.23
C THR A 34 -4.22 2.38 3.99
N VAL A 35 -5.10 2.31 2.99
CA VAL A 35 -4.80 1.66 1.70
C VAL A 35 -3.60 2.33 1.03
N ALA A 36 -3.57 3.66 0.95
CA ALA A 36 -2.43 4.39 0.40
C ALA A 36 -1.12 4.06 1.12
N LEU A 37 -1.10 4.08 2.46
CA LEU A 37 0.07 3.74 3.25
C LEU A 37 0.55 2.30 2.98
N CYS A 38 -0.38 1.35 2.86
CA CYS A 38 -0.06 -0.05 2.58
C CYS A 38 0.52 -0.24 1.17
N LEU A 39 0.00 0.48 0.18
CA LEU A 39 0.54 0.46 -1.19
C LEU A 39 1.96 1.05 -1.23
N LEU A 40 2.20 2.15 -0.52
CA LEU A 40 3.52 2.81 -0.44
C LEU A 40 4.54 1.94 0.32
N SER A 41 4.11 1.29 1.41
CA SER A 41 4.97 0.43 2.23
C SER A 41 5.20 -0.97 1.65
N ARG A 42 4.50 -1.32 0.56
CA ARG A 42 4.48 -2.65 -0.07
C ARG A 42 3.78 -3.73 0.76
N ALA A 43 2.89 -3.34 1.67
CA ALA A 43 2.00 -4.24 2.37
C ALA A 43 0.76 -4.59 1.51
N TYR A 44 0.99 -5.10 0.29
CA TYR A 44 -0.10 -5.36 -0.67
C TYR A 44 -1.16 -6.35 -0.18
N PRO A 45 -0.83 -7.45 0.55
CA PRO A 45 -1.85 -8.33 1.10
C PRO A 45 -2.81 -7.60 2.06
N HIS A 46 -2.28 -6.67 2.86
CA HIS A 46 -3.08 -5.86 3.77
C HIS A 46 -3.93 -4.83 3.02
N ALA A 47 -3.36 -4.18 2.00
CA ALA A 47 -4.10 -3.27 1.12
C ALA A 47 -5.29 -3.97 0.43
N ALA A 48 -5.06 -5.18 -0.10
CA ALA A 48 -6.08 -5.97 -0.78
C ALA A 48 -7.19 -6.43 0.19
N LEU A 49 -6.83 -6.86 1.41
CA LEU A 49 -7.80 -7.22 2.44
C LEU A 49 -8.70 -6.03 2.79
N ILE A 50 -8.12 -4.86 3.01
CA ILE A 50 -8.89 -3.64 3.33
C ILE A 50 -9.79 -3.24 2.16
N ALA A 51 -9.29 -3.32 0.92
CA ALA A 51 -10.09 -3.02 -0.28
C ALA A 51 -11.28 -3.97 -0.44
N ARG A 52 -11.10 -5.27 -0.17
CA ARG A 52 -12.19 -6.25 -0.18
C ARG A 52 -13.24 -5.96 0.88
N GLN A 53 -12.80 -5.68 2.12
CA GLN A 53 -13.70 -5.29 3.20
C GLN A 53 -14.49 -4.03 2.82
N LEU A 54 -13.85 -3.04 2.22
CA LEU A 54 -14.52 -1.82 1.75
C LEU A 54 -15.63 -2.11 0.72
N GLY A 55 -15.43 -3.12 -0.14
CA GLY A 55 -16.46 -3.60 -1.07
C GLY A 55 -17.54 -4.48 -0.44
N GLU A 56 -17.26 -5.14 0.69
CA GLU A 56 -18.27 -5.92 1.43
C GLU A 56 -19.20 -5.03 2.28
N PHE A 57 -18.69 -3.89 2.75
CA PHE A 57 -19.44 -2.91 3.55
C PHE A 57 -19.93 -1.72 2.71
N GLU A 58 -20.54 -1.96 1.54
CA GLU A 58 -21.01 -0.90 0.63
C GLU A 58 -21.93 0.14 1.32
N SER A 59 -22.66 -0.25 2.36
CA SER A 59 -23.52 0.65 3.15
C SER A 59 -22.77 1.75 3.91
N GLU A 60 -21.46 1.58 4.15
CA GLU A 60 -20.60 2.55 4.84
C GLU A 60 -19.81 3.44 3.86
N VAL A 61 -19.90 3.15 2.56
CA VAL A 61 -19.21 3.90 1.51
C VAL A 61 -19.98 5.19 1.22
N THR A 62 -19.48 6.30 1.78
CA THR A 62 -20.01 7.64 1.50
C THR A 62 -19.41 8.23 0.21
N VAL A 63 -20.08 9.23 -0.37
CA VAL A 63 -19.55 10.00 -1.52
C VAL A 63 -18.15 10.56 -1.24
N ASN A 64 -17.88 10.97 0.00
CA ASN A 64 -16.55 11.47 0.39
C ASN A 64 -15.47 10.38 0.28
N VAL A 65 -15.80 9.13 0.61
CA VAL A 65 -14.88 7.99 0.43
C VAL A 65 -14.63 7.75 -1.04
N LEU A 66 -15.66 7.79 -1.88
CA LEU A 66 -15.52 7.63 -3.34
C LEU A 66 -14.63 8.72 -3.96
N VAL A 67 -14.78 9.98 -3.54
CA VAL A 67 -13.92 11.08 -3.99
C VAL A 67 -12.46 10.87 -3.55
N GLN A 68 -12.23 10.39 -2.32
CA GLN A 68 -10.87 10.09 -1.86
C GLN A 68 -10.24 8.91 -2.63
N ILE A 69 -11.03 7.90 -3.00
CA ILE A 69 -10.57 6.80 -3.84
C ILE A 69 -10.18 7.31 -5.22
N ASP A 70 -11.02 8.13 -5.85
CA ASP A 70 -10.73 8.74 -7.16
C ASP A 70 -9.41 9.54 -7.13
N GLN A 71 -9.21 10.36 -6.08
CA GLN A 71 -7.96 11.08 -5.86
C GLN A 71 -6.75 10.13 -5.69
N LEU A 72 -6.92 9.03 -4.95
CA LEU A 72 -5.87 8.03 -4.79
C LEU A 72 -5.53 7.37 -6.13
N VAL A 73 -6.53 6.98 -6.92
CA VAL A 73 -6.33 6.39 -8.26
C VAL A 73 -5.59 7.37 -9.16
N HIS A 74 -6.05 8.62 -9.24
CA HIS A 74 -5.40 9.65 -10.04
C HIS A 74 -3.95 9.90 -9.60
N LEU A 75 -3.68 9.86 -8.30
CA LEU A 75 -2.32 9.93 -7.77
C LEU A 75 -1.48 8.71 -8.19
N LEU A 76 -2.02 7.49 -8.10
CA LEU A 76 -1.33 6.28 -8.53
C LEU A 76 -1.08 6.25 -10.05
N GLU A 77 -1.90 6.94 -10.84
CA GLU A 77 -1.72 7.06 -12.28
C GLU A 77 -0.59 8.02 -12.69
N SER A 78 -0.20 8.93 -11.79
CA SER A 78 0.91 9.86 -12.00
C SER A 78 2.22 9.13 -12.32
N PRO A 79 3.07 9.64 -13.24
CA PRO A 79 4.33 9.01 -13.61
C PRO A 79 5.30 8.79 -12.43
N VAL A 80 5.16 9.57 -11.36
CA VAL A 80 5.92 9.38 -10.11
C VAL A 80 5.67 8.00 -9.49
N PHE A 81 4.49 7.42 -9.71
CA PHE A 81 4.08 6.11 -9.21
C PHE A 81 4.18 4.98 -10.23
N ALA A 82 4.80 5.22 -11.40
CA ALA A 82 4.99 4.20 -12.43
C ALA A 82 5.66 2.92 -11.88
N HIS A 83 6.63 3.06 -10.97
CA HIS A 83 7.28 1.91 -10.34
C HIS A 83 6.33 1.10 -9.43
N LEU A 84 5.40 1.75 -8.75
CA LEU A 84 4.38 1.06 -7.95
C LEU A 84 3.40 0.33 -8.85
N ARG A 85 2.93 0.97 -9.95
CA ARG A 85 2.07 0.33 -10.96
C ARG A 85 2.70 -0.91 -11.58
N LEU A 86 3.98 -0.85 -11.94
CA LEU A 86 4.71 -2.01 -12.47
C LEU A 86 4.75 -3.17 -11.47
N ARG A 87 4.95 -2.88 -10.18
CA ARG A 87 4.94 -3.93 -9.14
C ARG A 87 3.55 -4.53 -8.90
N LEU A 88 2.49 -3.75 -9.04
CA LEU A 88 1.12 -4.29 -9.03
C LEU A 88 0.85 -5.18 -10.26
N LEU A 89 1.55 -4.94 -11.38
CA LEU A 89 1.47 -5.68 -12.64
C LEU A 89 2.41 -6.89 -12.73
N GLU A 90 3.04 -7.31 -11.62
CA GLU A 90 3.89 -8.52 -11.54
C GLU A 90 3.09 -9.72 -10.95
N PRO A 91 2.25 -10.41 -11.76
CA PRO A 91 1.39 -11.50 -11.29
C PRO A 91 2.18 -12.71 -10.76
N ALA A 92 3.45 -12.86 -11.15
CA ALA A 92 4.32 -13.91 -10.65
C ALA A 92 4.80 -13.69 -9.19
N ARG A 93 4.73 -12.46 -8.68
CA ARG A 93 5.18 -12.12 -7.31
C ARG A 93 4.03 -11.76 -6.37
N HIS A 94 2.86 -11.37 -6.90
CA HIS A 94 1.69 -10.96 -6.12
C HIS A 94 0.38 -11.53 -6.70
N PRO A 95 0.14 -12.85 -6.57
CA PRO A 95 -1.06 -13.51 -7.14
C PRO A 95 -2.38 -13.05 -6.50
N ASP A 96 -2.33 -12.45 -5.31
CA ASP A 96 -3.51 -12.01 -4.55
C ASP A 96 -4.22 -10.78 -5.14
N LEU A 97 -3.60 -10.10 -6.12
CA LEU A 97 -4.16 -8.92 -6.81
C LEU A 97 -4.87 -9.27 -8.13
N MET A 98 -4.85 -10.54 -8.56
CA MET A 98 -5.43 -11.03 -9.82
C MET A 98 -6.67 -11.92 -9.61
N ARG A 99 -7.35 -11.83 -8.46
CA ARG A 99 -8.59 -12.57 -8.19
C ARG A 99 -9.72 -11.69 -7.70
#